data_AF-A0AAU1J008-F1
#
_entry.id   AF-A0AAU1J008-F1
#
_cell.length_a   1.000
_cell.length_b   1.000
_cell.length_c   1.000
_cell.angle_alpha   90.00
_cell.angle_beta   90.00
_cell.angle_gamma   90.00
#
_symmetry.space_group_name_H-M   'P 1'
#
loop_
_entity.id
_entity.type
_entity.pdbx_description
1 polymer ?
#
loop_
_entity_poly.entity_id
_entity_poly.type
_entity_poly.pdbx_seq_one_letter_code
_entity_poly.pdbx_strand_id
1 'polypeptide(L)'
;MPEPLTPDSFRADLAECLFLLPDEVDLEESPLDAGLDSLRIVTLLERWQAAGADVTFVDLAERTSFAQWWQLLEERRKGAARADT
;
A
#
# COMPACT_ATOMS: atom_id res chain seq x y z
N MET A 1 18.31 1.22 -0.41
CA MET A 1 17.79 0.04 0.31
C MET A 1 16.29 0.10 0.17
N PRO A 2 15.59 -0.96 -0.24
CA PRO A 2 14.13 -0.96 -0.13
C PRO A 2 13.79 -0.81 1.35
N GLU A 3 13.05 0.22 1.70
CA GLU A 3 12.62 0.43 3.07
C GLU A 3 11.62 -0.69 3.41
N PRO A 4 11.72 -1.31 4.61
CA PRO A 4 10.81 -2.38 4.97
C PRO A 4 9.37 -1.87 4.94
N LEU A 5 8.47 -2.64 4.33
CA LEU A 5 7.06 -2.30 4.28
C LEU A 5 6.47 -2.35 5.69
N THR A 6 6.37 -1.18 6.31
CA THR A 6 5.84 -0.91 7.66
C THR A 6 4.62 0.00 7.55
N PRO A 7 3.75 0.06 8.58
CA PRO A 7 2.57 0.92 8.51
C PRO A 7 2.95 2.40 8.37
N ASP A 8 4.11 2.78 8.91
CA ASP A 8 4.67 4.13 8.82
C ASP A 8 5.13 4.45 7.38
N SER A 9 5.93 3.57 6.77
CA SER A 9 6.34 3.71 5.36
C SER A 9 5.15 3.67 4.41
N PHE A 10 4.16 2.80 4.65
CA PHE A 10 2.92 2.75 3.88
C PHE A 10 2.16 4.08 3.93
N ARG A 11 2.00 4.67 5.13
CA ARG A 11 1.41 6.01 5.28
C ARG A 11 2.22 7.08 4.59
N ALA A 12 3.54 7.04 4.68
CA ALA A 12 4.43 7.98 4.01
C ALA A 12 4.31 7.91 2.48
N ASP A 13 4.25 6.70 1.92
CA ASP A 13 4.04 6.47 0.48
C ASP A 13 2.68 7.02 0.02
N LEU A 14 1.60 6.78 0.79
CA LEU A 14 0.28 7.34 0.52
C LEU A 14 0.30 8.86 0.60
N ALA A 15 0.91 9.42 1.64
CA ALA A 15 1.02 10.86 1.85
C ALA A 15 1.79 11.55 0.71
N GLU A 16 2.89 10.96 0.26
CA GLU A 16 3.65 11.42 -0.91
C GLU A 16 2.78 11.42 -2.17
N CYS A 17 2.01 10.34 -2.39
CA CYS A 17 1.10 10.25 -3.53
C CYS A 17 -0.07 11.22 -3.41
N LEU A 18 -0.59 11.49 -2.22
CA LEU A 18 -1.75 12.36 -2.00
C LEU A 18 -1.35 13.84 -1.82
N PHE A 19 -0.05 14.15 -1.76
CA PHE A 19 0.47 15.47 -1.39
C PHE A 19 -0.03 15.93 -0.01
N LEU A 20 -0.17 14.98 0.90
CA LEU A 20 -0.59 15.17 2.30
C LEU A 20 0.57 14.86 3.25
N LEU A 21 0.33 15.09 4.54
CA LEU A 21 1.20 14.59 5.61
C LEU A 21 0.75 13.17 6.01
N PRO A 22 1.66 12.29 6.47
CA PRO A 22 1.32 10.93 6.88
C PRO A 22 0.29 10.88 8.03
N ASP A 23 0.20 11.93 8.84
CA ASP A 23 -0.79 12.08 9.91
C ASP A 23 -2.19 12.49 9.37
N GLU A 24 -2.21 13.20 8.24
CA GLU A 24 -3.44 13.66 7.57
C GLU A 24 -4.06 12.56 6.68
N VAL A 25 -3.33 11.46 6.42
CA VAL A 25 -3.85 10.33 5.65
C VAL A 25 -4.84 9.54 6.51
N ASP A 26 -6.12 9.69 6.17
CA ASP A 26 -7.19 8.89 6.72
C ASP A 26 -7.12 7.46 6.15
N LEU A 27 -7.05 6.45 7.04
CA LEU A 27 -6.92 5.06 6.60
C LEU A 27 -8.27 4.41 6.28
N GLU A 28 -9.38 4.99 6.74
CA GLU A 28 -10.72 4.49 6.46
C GLU A 28 -11.28 5.03 5.14
N GLU A 29 -10.72 6.16 4.67
CA GLU A 29 -11.02 6.78 3.40
C GLU A 29 -10.70 5.88 2.19
N SER A 30 -11.53 6.02 1.16
CA SER A 30 -11.36 5.30 -0.09
C SER A 30 -10.26 5.95 -0.93
N PRO A 31 -9.36 5.17 -1.55
CA PRO A 31 -8.32 5.70 -2.44
C PRO A 31 -8.88 6.59 -3.54
N LEU A 32 -10.06 6.25 -4.08
CA LEU A 32 -10.71 7.04 -5.12
C LEU A 32 -11.25 8.37 -4.59
N ASP A 33 -11.73 8.40 -3.34
CA ASP A 33 -12.27 9.60 -2.69
C ASP A 33 -11.15 10.55 -2.26
N ALA A 34 -10.03 9.97 -1.79
CA ALA A 34 -8.78 10.67 -1.49
C ALA A 34 -8.12 11.31 -2.74
N GLY A 35 -8.58 10.97 -3.95
CA GLY A 35 -8.01 11.47 -5.21
C GLY A 35 -6.78 10.70 -5.68
N LEU A 36 -6.67 9.41 -5.33
CA LEU A 36 -5.59 8.53 -5.78
C LEU A 36 -5.89 8.00 -7.20
N ASP A 37 -5.08 8.43 -8.17
CA ASP A 37 -5.21 7.97 -9.56
C ASP A 37 -4.59 6.59 -9.80
N SER A 38 -5.06 5.87 -10.83
CA SER A 38 -4.54 4.55 -11.23
C SER A 38 -3.03 4.54 -11.44
N LEU A 39 -2.45 5.61 -12.00
CA LEU A 39 -1.00 5.74 -12.18
C LEU A 39 -0.26 5.76 -10.85
N ARG A 40 -0.77 6.49 -9.84
CA ARG A 40 -0.18 6.54 -8.51
C ARG A 40 -0.28 5.19 -7.81
N ILE A 41 -1.42 4.50 -7.97
CA ILE A 41 -1.61 3.14 -7.45
C ILE A 41 -0.56 2.19 -8.02
N VAL A 42 -0.31 2.23 -9.33
CA VAL A 42 0.71 1.39 -9.97
C VAL A 42 2.10 1.72 -9.40
N THR A 43 2.44 2.99 -9.23
CA THR A 43 3.72 3.39 -8.62
C THR A 43 3.88 2.86 -7.19
N LEU A 44 2.83 2.95 -6.37
CA LEU A 44 2.81 2.39 -5.00
C LEU A 44 2.98 0.87 -5.03
N LEU A 45 2.27 0.20 -5.93
CA LEU A 45 2.33 -1.24 -6.10
C LEU A 45 3.75 -1.71 -6.42
N GLU A 46 4.45 -1.04 -7.34
CA GLU A 46 5.84 -1.34 -7.69
C GLU A 46 6.77 -1.21 -6.48
N ARG A 47 6.58 -0.18 -5.65
CA ARG A 47 7.38 0.02 -4.43
C ARG A 47 7.14 -1.09 -3.41
N TRP A 48 5.88 -1.47 -3.19
CA TRP A 48 5.54 -2.53 -2.25
C TRP A 48 6.01 -3.90 -2.72
N GLN A 49 5.91 -4.18 -4.02
CA GLN A 49 6.46 -5.38 -4.64
C GLN A 49 7.99 -5.44 -4.51
N ALA A 50 8.69 -4.32 -4.72
CA ALA A 50 10.13 -4.23 -4.50
C ALA A 50 10.53 -4.44 -3.02
N ALA A 51 9.62 -4.16 -2.08
CA ALA A 51 9.76 -4.46 -0.66
C ALA A 51 9.34 -5.90 -0.28
N GLY A 52 8.95 -6.72 -1.26
CA GLY A 52 8.58 -8.13 -1.07
C GLY A 52 7.10 -8.40 -0.82
N ALA A 53 6.22 -7.42 -1.03
CA ALA A 53 4.77 -7.65 -0.98
C ALA A 53 4.24 -8.15 -2.33
N ASP A 54 3.81 -9.40 -2.37
CA ASP A 54 3.10 -9.95 -3.52
C ASP A 54 1.67 -9.43 -3.55
N VAL A 55 1.41 -8.29 -4.19
CA VAL A 55 0.08 -7.66 -4.31
C VAL A 55 -0.16 -7.23 -5.75
N THR A 56 -1.41 -7.18 -6.20
CA THR A 56 -1.78 -6.71 -7.55
C THR A 56 -2.76 -5.54 -7.52
N PHE A 57 -2.85 -4.80 -8.62
CA PHE A 57 -3.83 -3.72 -8.77
C PHE A 57 -5.27 -4.20 -8.54
N VAL A 58 -5.62 -5.40 -9.02
CA VAL A 58 -6.97 -5.97 -8.83
C VAL A 58 -7.25 -6.18 -7.35
N ASP A 59 -6.30 -6.76 -6.60
CA ASP A 59 -6.47 -6.98 -5.17
C ASP A 59 -6.69 -5.67 -4.38
N LEU A 60 -6.05 -4.59 -4.82
CA LEU A 60 -6.22 -3.26 -4.23
C LEU A 60 -7.54 -2.61 -4.68
N ALA A 61 -7.93 -2.76 -5.94
CA ALA A 61 -9.17 -2.23 -6.49
C ALA A 61 -10.42 -2.86 -5.89
N GLU A 62 -10.34 -4.12 -5.44
CA GLU A 62 -11.42 -4.78 -4.68
C GLU A 62 -11.62 -4.21 -3.27
N ARG A 63 -10.67 -3.39 -2.78
CA ARG A 63 -10.65 -2.84 -1.43
C ARG A 63 -10.94 -1.35 -1.45
N THR A 64 -11.91 -0.93 -0.65
CA THR A 64 -12.46 0.43 -0.66
C THR A 64 -11.85 1.35 0.38
N SER A 65 -10.77 0.94 1.06
CA SER A 65 -10.12 1.73 2.11
C SER A 65 -8.63 1.41 2.21
N PHE A 66 -7.81 2.38 2.60
CA PHE A 66 -6.37 2.17 2.81
C PHE A 66 -6.05 1.18 3.94
N ALA A 67 -6.88 1.12 4.98
CA ALA A 67 -6.77 0.14 6.06
C ALA A 67 -6.88 -1.29 5.52
N GLN A 68 -7.80 -1.52 4.56
CA GLN A 68 -7.93 -2.82 3.91
C GLN A 68 -6.70 -3.14 3.05
N TRP A 69 -6.11 -2.14 2.37
CA TRP A 69 -4.88 -2.33 1.61
C TRP A 69 -3.73 -2.76 2.52
N TRP A 70 -3.58 -2.10 3.66
CA TRP A 70 -2.57 -2.47 4.65
C TRP A 70 -2.74 -3.91 5.17
N GLN A 71 -3.97 -4.31 5.51
CA GLN A 71 -4.26 -5.69 5.91
C GLN A 71 -3.84 -6.72 4.85
N LEU A 72 -4.14 -6.45 3.56
CA LEU A 72 -3.71 -7.30 2.46
C LEU A 72 -2.19 -7.41 2.39
N LEU A 73 -1.50 -6.27 2.47
CA LEU A 73 -0.03 -6.22 2.40
C LEU A 73 0.59 -7.02 3.54
N GLU A 74 0.05 -6.91 4.76
CA GLU A 74 0.50 -7.71 5.90
C GLU A 74 0.30 -9.21 5.70
N GLU A 75 -0.84 -9.62 5.14
CA GLU A 75 -1.12 -11.02 4.81
C GLU A 75 -0.16 -11.56 3.76
N ARG A 76 0.06 -10.81 2.67
CA ARG A 76 0.95 -11.18 1.57
C ARG A 76 2.41 -11.21 2.00
N ARG A 77 2.86 -10.27 2.85
CA ARG A 77 4.20 -10.27 3.44
C ARG A 77 4.45 -11.49 4.32
N LYS A 78 3.46 -11.89 5.14
CA LYS A 78 3.54 -13.11 5.97
C LYS A 78 3.57 -14.39 5.11
N GLY A 79 2.87 -14.38 3.98
CA GLY A 79 2.91 -15.47 3.00
C GLY A 79 4.26 -15.60 2.29
N ALA A 80 4.82 -14.48 1.83
CA ALA A 80 6.13 -14.43 1.17
C ALA A 80 7.25 -14.91 2.10
N ALA A 81 7.25 -14.50 3.38
CA ALA A 81 8.24 -14.95 4.36
C ALA A 81 8.24 -16.47 4.63
N ARG A 82 7.19 -17.20 4.20
CA ARG A 82 7.09 -18.66 4.33
C ARG A 82 7.50 -19.41 3.05
N ALA A 83 7.64 -18.73 1.91
CA ALA A 83 7.97 -19.34 0.62
C ALA A 83 9.48 -19.49 0.37
N ASP A 84 10.34 -18.93 1.24
CA ASP A 84 11.80 -19.00 1.16
C ASP A 84 12.43 -20.13 2.02
N THR A 85 11.75 -21.27 2.23
CA THR A 85 12.33 -22.47 2.89
C THR A 85 12.38 -23.66 1.94
#